data_AF-A0A378MSN4-F1
#
_entry.id   AF-A0A378MSN4-F1
#
_cell.length_a   1.000
_cell.length_b   1.000
_cell.length_c   1.000
_cell.angle_alpha   90.00
_cell.angle_beta   90.00
_cell.angle_gamma   90.00
#
_symmetry.space_group_name_H-M   'P 1'
#
loop_
_entity.id
_entity.type
_entity.pdbx_description
1 polymer ?
#
loop_
_entity_poly.entity_id
_entity_poly.type
_entity_poly.pdbx_seq_one_letter_code
_entity_poly.pdbx_strand_id
1 'polypeptide(L)'
;MCINCGLCYAACPQFGLNPEFIGPAAITLAHRYNLDNRDNGREERMKLLSSKNGVWSCTFVGYCSEVCPKHVGPASAVNQGKLESAKDYVISMIKPR
;
A
#
# COMPACT_ATOMS: atom_id res chain seq x y z
N MET A 1 -8.96 -0.88 -13.17
CA MET A 1 -8.00 -1.89 -12.69
C MET A 1 -6.58 -1.46 -13.06
N CYS A 2 -5.59 -1.73 -12.20
CA CYS A 2 -4.18 -1.46 -12.48
C CYS A 2 -3.70 -2.27 -13.70
N ILE A 3 -2.86 -1.66 -14.54
CA ILE A 3 -2.27 -2.28 -15.76
C ILE A 3 -0.74 -2.34 -15.70
N ASN A 4 -0.17 -2.13 -14.51
CA ASN A 4 1.27 -2.19 -14.25
C ASN A 4 2.14 -1.27 -15.14
N CYS A 5 1.58 -0.14 -15.60
CA CYS A 5 2.29 0.82 -16.44
C CYS A 5 3.44 1.59 -15.76
N GLY A 6 3.55 1.51 -14.43
CA GLY A 6 4.66 2.15 -13.68
C GLY A 6 4.56 3.67 -13.48
N LEU A 7 3.62 4.38 -14.11
CA LEU A 7 3.50 5.85 -14.02
C LEU A 7 3.44 6.37 -12.59
N CYS A 8 2.74 5.65 -11.70
CA CYS A 8 2.66 6.01 -10.29
C CYS A 8 4.00 5.95 -9.54
N TYR A 9 4.96 5.13 -9.99
CA TYR A 9 6.32 5.10 -9.42
C TYR A 9 7.12 6.32 -9.88
N ALA A 10 7.09 6.62 -11.18
CA ALA A 10 7.76 7.80 -11.73
C ALA A 10 7.22 9.11 -11.11
N ALA A 11 5.92 9.15 -10.79
CA ALA A 11 5.28 10.30 -10.16
C ALA A 11 5.51 10.42 -8.64
N CYS A 12 5.94 9.36 -7.95
CA CYS A 12 6.01 9.36 -6.49
C CYS A 12 7.37 9.86 -6.01
N PRO A 13 7.46 11.03 -5.33
CA PRO A 13 8.75 11.52 -4.85
C PRO A 13 9.32 10.64 -3.73
N GLN A 14 8.48 9.99 -2.92
CA GLN A 14 8.95 9.06 -1.88
C GLN A 14 9.65 7.83 -2.46
N PHE A 15 9.20 7.36 -3.63
CA PHE A 15 9.88 6.28 -4.34
C PHE A 15 11.22 6.76 -4.93
N GLY A 16 11.27 8.00 -5.45
CA GLY A 16 12.53 8.60 -5.91
C GLY A 16 13.56 8.82 -4.80
N LEU A 17 13.12 9.08 -3.56
CA LEU A 17 14.00 9.27 -2.40
C LEU A 17 14.40 7.96 -1.71
N ASN A 18 13.50 6.98 -1.68
CA ASN A 18 13.72 5.67 -1.08
C ASN A 18 13.39 4.58 -2.10
N PRO A 19 14.38 4.08 -2.86
CA PRO A 19 14.17 3.00 -3.84
C PRO A 19 13.68 1.68 -3.23
N GLU A 20 13.87 1.49 -1.92
CA GLU A 20 13.38 0.31 -1.20
C GLU A 20 11.87 0.37 -0.90
N PHE A 21 11.24 1.55 -1.05
CA PHE A 21 9.79 1.68 -0.91
C PHE A 21 9.10 0.81 -1.97
N ILE A 22 8.28 -0.18 -1.54
CA ILE A 22 7.61 -1.11 -2.48
C ILE A 22 6.67 -0.40 -3.48
N GLY A 23 6.23 0.81 -3.13
CA GLY A 23 5.59 1.75 -4.05
C GLY A 23 4.08 1.62 -4.17
N PRO A 24 3.45 2.61 -4.84
CA PRO A 24 2.00 2.75 -4.87
C PRO A 24 1.27 1.60 -5.58
N ALA A 25 1.80 1.08 -6.69
CA ALA A 25 1.10 0.01 -7.42
C ALA A 25 1.11 -1.31 -6.65
N ALA A 26 2.27 -1.70 -6.09
CA ALA A 26 2.41 -2.93 -5.32
C ALA A 26 1.48 -2.93 -4.10
N ILE A 27 1.43 -1.82 -3.35
CA ILE A 27 0.52 -1.67 -2.21
C ILE A 27 -0.94 -1.74 -2.66
N THR A 28 -1.29 -1.07 -3.75
CA THR A 28 -2.66 -1.09 -4.30
C THR A 28 -3.07 -2.51 -4.71
N LEU A 29 -2.15 -3.28 -5.29
CA LEU A 29 -2.40 -4.66 -5.66
C LEU A 29 -2.55 -5.58 -4.45
N ALA A 30 -1.72 -5.41 -3.42
CA ALA A 30 -1.85 -6.14 -2.16
C ALA A 30 -3.18 -5.79 -1.48
N HIS A 31 -3.56 -4.51 -1.46
CA HIS A 31 -4.84 -4.03 -0.93
C HIS A 31 -6.03 -4.63 -1.66
N ARG A 32 -5.97 -4.75 -3.00
CA ARG A 32 -7.00 -5.43 -3.80
C ARG A 32 -7.26 -6.85 -3.27
N TYR A 33 -6.21 -7.63 -3.02
CA TYR A 33 -6.37 -9.00 -2.51
C TYR A 33 -6.85 -9.01 -1.06
N ASN A 34 -6.37 -8.10 -0.21
CA ASN A 34 -6.82 -8.02 1.19
C ASN A 34 -8.31 -7.68 1.33
N LEU A 35 -8.93 -7.07 0.31
CA LEU A 35 -10.37 -6.79 0.25
C LEU A 35 -11.19 -7.89 -0.46
N ASP A 36 -10.53 -8.88 -1.07
CA ASP A 36 -11.20 -9.97 -1.79
C ASP A 36 -11.61 -11.06 -0.79
N ASN A 37 -12.92 -11.29 -0.64
CA ASN A 37 -13.46 -12.24 0.35
C ASN A 37 -13.09 -13.71 0.08
N ARG A 38 -12.52 -14.01 -1.09
CA ARG A 38 -12.01 -15.34 -1.45
C ARG A 38 -10.57 -15.56 -0.95
N ASP A 39 -9.87 -14.48 -0.61
CA ASP A 39 -8.46 -14.51 -0.26
C ASP A 39 -8.27 -14.68 1.26
N ASN A 40 -7.37 -15.61 1.63
CA ASN A 40 -7.01 -15.89 3.03
C ASN A 40 -5.55 -15.52 3.35
N GLY A 41 -4.86 -14.82 2.44
CA GLY A 41 -3.43 -14.52 2.50
C GLY A 41 -3.09 -13.14 3.07
N ARG A 42 -4.01 -12.53 3.82
CA ARG A 42 -3.83 -11.16 4.35
C ARG A 42 -2.63 -11.09 5.28
N GLU A 43 -2.46 -12.08 6.16
CA GLU A 43 -1.41 -12.05 7.18
C GLU A 43 -0.01 -12.04 6.55
N GLU A 44 0.24 -12.82 5.50
CA GLU A 44 1.52 -12.82 4.80
C GLU A 44 1.82 -11.47 4.13
N ARG A 45 0.80 -10.83 3.54
CA ARG A 45 0.96 -9.50 2.91
C ARG A 45 1.18 -8.41 3.94
N MET A 46 0.51 -8.46 5.08
CA MET A 46 0.62 -7.43 6.11
C MET A 46 2.02 -7.35 6.72
N LYS A 47 2.80 -8.44 6.71
CA LYS A 47 4.23 -8.42 7.10
C LYS A 47 5.06 -7.47 6.22
N LEU A 48 4.78 -7.43 4.92
CA LEU A 48 5.43 -6.53 3.98
C LEU A 48 4.83 -5.12 3.99
N LEU A 49 3.49 -5.03 4.00
CA LEU A 49 2.77 -3.75 3.98
C LEU A 49 3.05 -2.90 5.23
N SER A 50 3.15 -3.52 6.40
CA SER A 50 3.42 -2.82 7.66
C SER A 50 4.90 -2.51 7.89
N SER A 51 5.79 -2.93 6.98
CA SER A 51 7.22 -2.63 7.10
C SER A 51 7.52 -1.14 6.92
N LYS A 52 8.73 -0.71 7.29
CA LYS A 52 9.22 0.67 7.05
C LYS A 52 9.15 1.05 5.57
N ASN A 53 9.42 0.07 4.70
CA ASN A 53 9.41 0.20 3.25
C ASN A 53 8.03 -0.09 2.63
N GLY A 54 7.01 -0.34 3.46
CA GLY A 54 5.63 -0.54 3.06
C GLY A 54 4.82 0.76 3.05
N VAL A 55 3.60 0.72 3.61
CA VAL A 55 2.66 1.85 3.60
C VAL A 55 3.19 3.11 4.30
N TRP A 56 4.13 2.93 5.24
CA TRP A 56 4.67 4.01 6.07
C TRP A 56 5.71 4.88 5.36
N SER A 57 6.29 4.42 4.25
CA SER A 57 7.13 5.26 3.39
C SER A 57 6.32 6.31 2.61
N CYS A 58 4.99 6.14 2.50
CA CYS A 58 4.14 7.11 1.82
C CYS A 58 3.81 8.29 2.72
N THR A 59 4.07 9.52 2.28
CA THR A 59 3.67 10.77 2.96
C THR A 59 2.37 11.37 2.41
N PHE A 60 1.65 10.64 1.55
CA PHE A 60 0.38 11.05 0.93
C PHE A 60 0.48 12.30 0.02
N VAL A 61 1.54 12.40 -0.78
CA VAL A 61 1.67 13.43 -1.83
C VAL A 61 0.54 13.37 -2.89
N GLY A 62 -0.01 12.18 -3.12
CA GLY A 62 -1.22 12.01 -3.94
C GLY A 62 -1.03 11.92 -5.46
N TYR A 63 0.12 12.37 -5.99
CA TYR A 63 0.34 12.47 -7.45
C TYR A 63 0.29 11.12 -8.20
N CYS A 64 0.53 10.00 -7.50
CA CYS A 64 0.34 8.66 -8.07
C CYS A 64 -1.10 8.38 -8.54
N SER A 65 -2.10 9.02 -7.94
CA SER A 65 -3.50 8.94 -8.39
C SER A 65 -3.77 9.83 -9.59
N GLU A 66 -3.23 11.04 -9.59
CA GLU A 66 -3.39 12.02 -10.68
C GLU A 66 -2.87 11.47 -12.01
N VAL A 67 -1.70 10.83 -12.01
CA VAL A 67 -1.09 10.29 -13.23
C VAL A 67 -1.66 8.94 -13.66
N CYS A 68 -2.60 8.35 -12.90
CA CYS A 68 -3.07 7.00 -13.18
C CYS A 68 -4.03 6.98 -14.37
N PRO A 69 -3.66 6.39 -15.53
CA PRO A 69 -4.49 6.42 -16.74
C PRO A 69 -5.75 5.56 -16.64
N LYS A 70 -5.84 4.74 -15.59
CA LYS A 70 -6.97 3.84 -15.32
C LYS A 70 -7.77 4.27 -14.10
N HIS A 71 -7.51 5.45 -13.54
CA HIS A 71 -8.21 6.03 -12.39
C HIS A 71 -8.38 5.05 -11.22
N VAL A 72 -7.30 4.31 -10.89
CA VAL A 72 -7.33 3.26 -9.86
C VAL A 72 -7.36 3.86 -8.44
N GLY A 73 -6.89 5.09 -8.27
CA GLY A 73 -6.79 5.74 -6.96
C GLY A 73 -5.75 5.13 -6.00
N PRO A 74 -4.50 4.86 -6.44
CA PRO A 74 -3.48 4.23 -5.60
C PRO A 74 -3.16 4.99 -4.30
N ALA A 75 -3.27 6.33 -4.27
CA ALA A 75 -3.07 7.07 -3.02
C ALA A 75 -4.08 6.66 -1.95
N SER A 76 -5.36 6.50 -2.33
CA SER A 76 -6.43 6.06 -1.43
C SER A 76 -6.17 4.64 -0.90
N ALA A 77 -5.78 3.72 -1.79
CA ALA A 77 -5.45 2.35 -1.41
C ALA A 77 -4.28 2.29 -0.41
N VAL A 78 -3.22 3.09 -0.61
CA VAL A 78 -2.09 3.17 0.33
C VAL A 78 -2.55 3.70 1.69
N ASN A 79 -3.43 4.71 1.73
CA ASN A 79 -3.90 5.28 2.99
C ASN A 79 -4.85 4.35 3.75
N GLN A 80 -5.70 3.59 3.04
CA GLN A 80 -6.47 2.50 3.63
C GLN A 80 -5.53 1.42 4.19
N GLY A 81 -4.45 1.08 3.47
CA GLY A 81 -3.41 0.18 3.96
C GLY A 81 -2.73 0.67 5.25
N LYS A 82 -2.53 1.98 5.44
CA LYS A 82 -2.05 2.54 6.71
C LYS A 82 -3.03 2.31 7.86
N LEU A 83 -4.32 2.50 7.61
CA LEU A 83 -5.36 2.24 8.61
C LEU A 83 -5.34 0.76 9.02
N GLU A 84 -5.27 -0.14 8.05
CA GLU A 84 -5.19 -1.59 8.32
C GLU A 84 -3.91 -1.98 9.05
N SER A 85 -2.76 -1.39 8.68
CA SER A 85 -1.49 -1.59 9.39
C SER A 85 -1.56 -1.09 10.83
N ALA A 86 -2.19 0.07 11.07
CA ALA A 86 -2.39 0.61 12.42
C ALA A 86 -3.31 -0.27 13.26
N LYS A 87 -4.40 -0.81 12.70
CA LYS A 87 -5.28 -1.77 13.38
C LYS A 87 -4.52 -3.04 13.77
N ASP A 88 -3.79 -3.62 12.82
CA ASP A 88 -2.98 -4.83 13.07
C ASP A 88 -1.94 -4.58 14.17
N TYR A 89 -1.30 -3.40 14.18
CA TYR A 89 -0.37 -3.00 15.23
C TYR A 89 -1.05 -2.92 16.60
N VAL A 90 -2.20 -2.26 16.71
CA VAL A 90 -2.96 -2.17 17.97
C VAL A 90 -3.42 -3.55 18.44
N ILE A 91 -3.94 -4.40 17.55
CA ILE A 91 -4.35 -5.77 17.88
C ILE A 91 -3.16 -6.56 18.43
N SER A 92 -1.97 -6.41 17.82
CA SER A 92 -0.76 -7.10 18.26
C SER A 92 -0.30 -6.70 19.67
N MET A 93 -0.62 -5.48 20.13
CA MET A 93 -0.32 -5.04 21.50
C MET A 93 -1.22 -5.66 22.55
N ILE A 94 -2.48 -5.96 22.18
CA ILE A 94 -3.52 -6.39 23.12
C ILE A 94 -3.65 -7.92 23.14
N LYS A 95 -3.21 -8.60 22.07
CA LYS A 95 -3.29 -10.06 21.98
C LYS A 95 -2.42 -10.70 23.08
N PRO A 96 -3.01 -11.44 24.05
CA PRO A 96 -2.21 -12.18 25.01
C PRO A 96 -1.33 -13.18 24.26
N ARG A 97 -0.08 -13.30 24.70
CA ARG A 97 0.88 -14.26 24.13
C ARG A 97 0.40 -15.69 24.29
#